data_AF-A0A837HJH2-F1
#
_entry.id   AF-A0A837HJH2-F1
#
_cell.length_a   1.000
_cell.length_b   1.000
_cell.length_c   1.000
_cell.angle_alpha   90.00
_cell.angle_beta   90.00
_cell.angle_gamma   90.00
#
_symmetry.space_group_name_H-M   'P 1'
#
loop_
_entity.id
_entity.type
_entity.pdbx_description
1 polymer ?
#
loop_
_entity_poly.entity_id
_entity_poly.type
_entity_poly.pdbx_seq_one_letter_code
_entity_poly.pdbx_strand_id
1 'polypeptide(L)'
;MKISNIQVSEKRGIVKLTWEFDYKGKLRSVWFELNKKQVFKKNLKSGTSFLCFALLPAMIAEEDVDLNGLSISKRLFEEINKIQDIYINWFPKLKLSKVGIKNFKLITDVKPCGKRIVSLFTGGVDSFDTILQNRKMKNESRIDSLLYVFGLDIHFRDKELINQTKIYIDNVAKALSYETIYVKTNLREFTEKVVIWDFLLAPVFSCIANLFQGYISQLFIPSTTDNEHLFPDGSHPQLDSLFSTENIKIIHYGSERKRIEKILINISRSNIALENLRVCWLNYGGKVNCGVCEKCVRTMIGLEIAGVAGRAKTFTNRLNLEQLEKLEINKPTLRHFYLELFEESKNFKSNILLKLKPNLNMALKHFDKNFLDQNVPTSFKKKNKNIVFFDFNGVLSYNKFWNSLSSKDHELHKFQTQIEEFLFKENKQIIIDWMIGKYTSEDINQMLAKNLNIPFKKLYKTFRNDCSKIDISEKILIKAGKLKKYYKVILATDNMDSFDRFTLKNNKLLKNAFDYIDNSYNIKTFKTSNEGKYFLDRIFEMNAVTSNCILIDDSKRNCELFKKLGGIAFNVTGESEVIKICNYLIKRSTSKWEWQY
;
A
#
# COMPACT_ATOMS: atom_id res chain seq x y z
N MET A 1 -20.80 -1.17 18.34
CA MET A 1 -20.31 0.08 17.71
C MET A 1 -21.32 1.20 17.88
N LYS A 2 -21.01 2.23 18.69
CA LYS A 2 -21.95 3.32 19.03
C LYS A 2 -21.45 4.68 18.58
N ILE A 3 -22.23 5.42 17.78
CA ILE A 3 -21.91 6.82 17.45
C ILE A 3 -22.26 7.73 18.64
N SER A 4 -21.40 8.69 18.97
CA SER A 4 -21.60 9.54 20.16
C SER A 4 -21.55 11.04 19.84
N ASN A 5 -20.55 11.49 19.09
CA ASN A 5 -20.30 12.91 18.84
C ASN A 5 -20.19 13.19 17.33
N ILE A 6 -21.04 14.10 16.85
CA ILE A 6 -21.09 14.52 15.44
C ILE A 6 -20.86 16.01 15.35
N GLN A 7 -19.69 16.39 14.87
CA GLN A 7 -19.29 17.77 14.74
C GLN A 7 -19.35 18.19 13.28
N VAL A 8 -19.99 19.34 13.03
CA VAL A 8 -20.02 19.99 11.71
C VAL A 8 -19.47 21.38 11.89
N SER A 9 -18.34 21.66 11.24
CA SER A 9 -17.73 22.99 11.19
C SER A 9 -17.63 23.46 9.75
N GLU A 10 -17.55 24.78 9.56
CA GLU A 10 -17.38 25.38 8.26
C GLU A 10 -16.24 26.40 8.31
N LYS A 11 -15.33 26.33 7.34
CA LYS A 11 -14.26 27.31 7.18
C LYS A 11 -13.91 27.46 5.70
N ARG A 12 -13.89 28.69 5.21
CA ARG A 12 -13.45 29.04 3.83
C ARG A 12 -14.16 28.21 2.74
N GLY A 13 -15.48 28.05 2.84
CA GLY A 13 -16.27 27.28 1.85
C GLY A 13 -16.13 25.76 1.94
N ILE A 14 -15.38 25.24 2.92
CA ILE A 14 -15.27 23.81 3.22
C ILE A 14 -16.12 23.51 4.47
N VAL A 15 -16.93 22.46 4.38
CA VAL A 15 -17.64 21.87 5.52
C VAL A 15 -16.86 20.66 5.98
N LYS A 16 -16.48 20.63 7.26
CA LYS A 16 -15.84 19.48 7.90
C LYS A 16 -16.83 18.77 8.81
N LEU A 17 -17.11 17.51 8.50
CA LEU A 17 -17.90 16.59 9.30
C LEU A 17 -16.95 15.64 10.04
N THR A 18 -17.14 15.45 11.34
CA THR A 18 -16.43 14.45 12.14
C THR A 18 -17.45 13.58 12.86
N TRP A 19 -17.26 12.27 12.78
CA TRP A 19 -17.96 11.28 13.58
C TRP A 19 -16.99 10.67 14.59
N GLU A 20 -17.38 10.67 15.85
CA GLU A 20 -16.76 9.85 16.88
C GLU A 20 -17.68 8.71 17.25
N PHE A 21 -17.08 7.54 17.43
CA PHE A 21 -17.81 6.32 17.76
C PHE A 21 -16.94 5.37 18.57
N ASP A 22 -17.58 4.54 19.38
CA ASP A 22 -16.93 3.43 20.06
C ASP A 22 -16.86 2.21 19.15
N TYR A 23 -15.68 1.58 19.09
CA TYR A 23 -15.46 0.30 18.43
C TYR A 23 -14.57 -0.58 19.31
N LYS A 24 -15.10 -1.69 19.82
CA LYS A 24 -14.40 -2.58 20.77
C LYS A 24 -13.89 -1.84 22.01
N GLY A 25 -14.72 -0.97 22.58
CA GLY A 25 -14.40 -0.18 23.79
C GLY A 25 -13.32 0.88 23.58
N LYS A 26 -13.02 1.22 22.32
CA LYS A 26 -12.05 2.26 21.97
C LYS A 26 -12.74 3.33 21.15
N LEU A 27 -12.58 4.58 21.57
CA LEU A 27 -13.00 5.73 20.81
C LEU A 27 -12.22 5.81 19.48
N ARG A 28 -12.96 6.04 18.39
CA ARG A 28 -12.48 6.20 17.03
C ARG A 28 -13.08 7.44 16.41
N SER A 29 -12.42 7.97 15.39
CA SER A 29 -12.88 9.15 14.69
C SER A 29 -12.68 9.01 13.18
N VAL A 30 -13.73 9.32 12.43
CA VAL A 30 -13.73 9.45 10.96
C VAL A 30 -14.22 10.85 10.59
N TRP A 31 -13.55 11.51 9.66
CA TRP A 31 -13.92 12.84 9.20
C TRP A 31 -14.02 12.95 7.68
N PHE A 32 -14.76 13.95 7.22
CA PHE A 32 -14.94 14.29 5.81
C PHE A 32 -14.80 15.81 5.64
N GLU A 33 -14.10 16.22 4.59
CA GLU A 33 -14.09 17.60 4.10
C GLU A 33 -14.87 17.65 2.78
N LEU A 34 -15.87 18.53 2.72
CA LEU A 34 -16.88 18.62 1.67
C LEU A 34 -16.99 20.08 1.19
N ASN A 35 -17.32 20.29 -0.08
CA ASN A 35 -17.59 21.64 -0.58
C ASN A 35 -18.97 22.12 -0.11
N LYS A 36 -19.01 23.28 0.57
CA LYS A 36 -20.26 23.87 1.10
C LYS A 36 -21.36 24.02 0.06
N LYS A 37 -21.01 24.32 -1.20
CA LYS A 37 -21.98 24.56 -2.27
C LYS A 37 -22.73 23.30 -2.72
N GLN A 38 -22.23 22.12 -2.37
CA GLN A 38 -22.73 20.83 -2.85
C GLN A 38 -23.38 20.00 -1.73
N VAL A 39 -23.44 20.50 -0.49
CA VAL A 39 -23.98 19.77 0.66
C VAL A 39 -24.97 20.59 1.46
N PHE A 40 -25.96 19.91 2.03
CA PHE A 40 -26.94 20.51 2.93
C PHE A 40 -26.61 20.13 4.37
N LYS A 41 -26.20 21.10 5.21
CA LYS A 41 -25.76 20.82 6.60
C LYS A 41 -26.77 20.02 7.42
N LYS A 42 -28.07 20.27 7.23
CA LYS A 42 -29.15 19.53 7.91
C LYS A 42 -29.14 18.02 7.62
N ASN A 43 -28.60 17.62 6.46
CA ASN A 43 -28.54 16.22 6.03
C ASN A 43 -27.23 15.52 6.44
N LEU A 44 -26.23 16.25 6.97
CA LEU A 44 -24.93 15.68 7.36
C LEU A 44 -24.99 14.87 8.67
N LYS A 45 -26.03 15.08 9.48
CA LYS A 45 -26.32 14.27 10.68
C LYS A 45 -27.27 13.13 10.32
N SER A 46 -26.81 12.23 9.45
CA SER A 46 -27.59 11.10 8.95
C SER A 46 -27.04 9.78 9.50
N GLY A 47 -27.91 9.00 10.14
CA GLY A 47 -27.59 7.65 10.58
C GLY A 47 -27.36 6.70 9.40
N THR A 48 -28.03 6.95 8.26
CA THR A 48 -27.85 6.20 7.00
C THR A 48 -26.39 6.18 6.57
N SER A 49 -25.74 7.35 6.52
CA SER A 49 -24.36 7.45 6.04
C SER A 49 -23.40 6.69 6.95
N PHE A 50 -23.55 6.85 8.27
CA PHE A 50 -22.73 6.13 9.24
C PHE A 50 -22.94 4.61 9.14
N LEU A 51 -24.20 4.18 9.11
CA LEU A 51 -24.58 2.77 9.03
C LEU A 51 -23.97 2.07 7.80
N CYS A 52 -23.97 2.73 6.63
CA CYS A 52 -23.43 2.16 5.40
C CYS A 52 -22.01 1.61 5.60
N PHE A 53 -21.09 2.38 6.20
CA PHE A 53 -19.71 1.90 6.42
C PHE A 53 -19.54 1.11 7.72
N ALA A 54 -20.37 1.38 8.75
CA ALA A 54 -20.23 0.79 10.09
C ALA A 54 -20.70 -0.68 10.16
N LEU A 55 -21.62 -1.11 9.28
CA LEU A 55 -22.25 -2.43 9.36
C LEU A 55 -21.24 -3.58 9.35
N LEU A 56 -20.36 -3.67 8.35
CA LEU A 56 -19.40 -4.77 8.25
C LEU A 56 -18.33 -4.75 9.38
N PRO A 57 -17.72 -3.61 9.76
CA PRO A 57 -16.90 -3.52 10.96
C PRO A 57 -17.61 -4.03 12.22
N ALA A 58 -18.89 -3.71 12.39
CA ALA A 58 -19.70 -4.12 13.52
C ALA A 58 -19.97 -5.63 13.52
N MET A 59 -20.27 -6.22 12.35
CA MET A 59 -20.37 -7.69 12.18
C MET A 59 -19.06 -8.41 12.55
N ILE A 60 -17.90 -7.85 12.22
CA ILE A 60 -16.58 -8.39 12.59
C ILE A 60 -16.30 -8.22 14.09
N ALA A 61 -16.87 -7.20 14.71
CA ALA A 61 -16.74 -6.97 16.14
C ALA A 61 -17.75 -7.75 16.99
N GLU A 62 -18.75 -8.37 16.36
CA GLU A 62 -19.90 -8.98 17.04
C GLU A 62 -20.62 -7.96 17.95
N GLU A 63 -20.71 -6.71 17.49
CA GLU A 63 -21.34 -5.62 18.24
C GLU A 63 -22.49 -5.00 17.44
N ASP A 64 -23.61 -4.73 18.09
CA ASP A 64 -24.70 -3.96 17.48
C ASP A 64 -24.27 -2.54 17.09
N VAL A 65 -24.91 -1.99 16.06
CA VAL A 65 -24.73 -0.60 15.63
C VAL A 65 -25.75 0.29 16.34
N ASP A 66 -25.30 1.10 17.28
CA ASP A 66 -26.13 2.10 17.98
C ASP A 66 -25.97 3.46 17.30
N LEU A 67 -27.07 3.98 16.75
CA LEU A 67 -27.11 5.22 15.97
C LEU A 67 -27.47 6.45 16.81
N ASN A 68 -27.65 6.32 18.12
CA ASN A 68 -27.85 7.42 19.06
C ASN A 68 -28.95 8.42 18.65
N GLY A 69 -30.09 7.89 18.20
CA GLY A 69 -31.30 8.64 17.83
C GLY A 69 -31.26 9.23 16.41
N LEU A 70 -30.22 8.98 15.62
CA LEU A 70 -30.13 9.46 14.25
C LEU A 70 -31.14 8.80 13.33
N SER A 71 -31.50 9.54 12.27
CA SER A 71 -32.45 9.06 11.28
C SER A 71 -31.79 8.17 10.23
N ILE A 72 -32.48 7.11 9.81
CA ILE A 72 -32.07 6.22 8.72
C ILE A 72 -33.14 6.08 7.64
N SER A 73 -32.69 5.77 6.42
CA SER A 73 -33.55 5.37 5.30
C SER A 73 -34.29 4.08 5.64
N LYS A 74 -35.62 4.07 5.45
CA LYS A 74 -36.44 2.87 5.61
C LYS A 74 -36.07 1.83 4.56
N ARG A 75 -35.88 2.25 3.31
CA ARG A 75 -35.46 1.38 2.21
C ARG A 75 -34.14 0.68 2.51
N LEU A 76 -33.11 1.42 2.97
CA LEU A 76 -31.84 0.80 3.35
C LEU A 76 -32.05 -0.17 4.52
N PHE A 77 -32.84 0.23 5.52
CA PHE A 77 -33.08 -0.57 6.72
C PHE A 77 -33.70 -1.94 6.39
N GLU A 78 -34.66 -1.98 5.47
CA GLU A 78 -35.30 -3.21 5.01
C GLU A 78 -34.31 -4.16 4.31
N GLU A 79 -33.24 -3.64 3.70
CA GLU A 79 -32.22 -4.44 3.02
C GLU A 79 -31.05 -4.88 3.93
N ILE A 80 -30.94 -4.36 5.17
CA ILE A 80 -29.78 -4.66 6.05
C ILE A 80 -29.62 -6.16 6.27
N ASN A 81 -30.72 -6.88 6.54
CA ASN A 81 -30.65 -8.32 6.76
C ASN A 81 -30.07 -9.05 5.56
N LYS A 82 -30.49 -8.68 4.35
CA LYS A 82 -29.99 -9.23 3.10
C LYS A 82 -28.52 -8.88 2.86
N ILE A 83 -28.11 -7.64 3.16
CA ILE A 83 -26.70 -7.23 3.09
C ILE A 83 -25.84 -8.09 4.03
N GLN A 84 -26.29 -8.31 5.28
CA GLN A 84 -25.59 -9.16 6.23
C GLN A 84 -25.52 -10.62 5.76
N ASP A 85 -26.61 -11.17 5.22
CA ASP A 85 -26.65 -12.53 4.66
C ASP A 85 -25.68 -12.69 3.49
N ILE A 86 -25.59 -11.69 2.61
CA ILE A 86 -24.59 -11.67 1.52
C ILE A 86 -23.18 -11.76 2.10
N TYR A 87 -22.81 -10.91 3.06
CA TYR A 87 -21.47 -10.95 3.66
C TYR A 87 -21.15 -12.28 4.34
N ILE A 88 -22.10 -12.85 5.09
CA ILE A 88 -21.93 -14.14 5.77
C ILE A 88 -21.68 -15.26 4.75
N ASN A 89 -22.48 -15.30 3.68
CA ASN A 89 -22.39 -16.34 2.66
C ASN A 89 -21.14 -16.21 1.79
N TRP A 90 -20.73 -14.97 1.47
CA TRP A 90 -19.58 -14.69 0.63
C TRP A 90 -18.25 -14.88 1.34
N PHE A 91 -18.21 -14.64 2.65
CA PHE A 91 -16.99 -14.67 3.43
C PHE A 91 -17.08 -15.62 4.65
N PRO A 92 -17.39 -16.91 4.45
CA PRO A 92 -17.64 -17.85 5.54
C PRO A 92 -16.42 -18.04 6.46
N LYS A 93 -15.20 -17.84 5.94
CA LYS A 93 -13.95 -17.91 6.72
C LYS A 93 -13.83 -16.78 7.76
N LEU A 94 -14.52 -15.65 7.55
CA LEU A 94 -14.53 -14.53 8.49
C LEU A 94 -15.44 -14.77 9.71
N LYS A 95 -16.27 -15.83 9.69
CA LYS A 95 -17.22 -16.17 10.78
C LYS A 95 -18.07 -14.97 11.23
N LEU A 96 -18.58 -14.22 10.26
CA LEU A 96 -19.38 -13.03 10.53
C LEU A 96 -20.69 -13.42 11.21
N SER A 97 -21.12 -12.60 12.17
CA SER A 97 -22.42 -12.72 12.83
C SER A 97 -23.32 -11.56 12.43
N LYS A 98 -24.64 -11.80 12.41
CA LYS A 98 -25.61 -10.72 12.27
C LYS A 98 -25.57 -9.84 13.51
N VAL A 99 -25.67 -8.54 13.29
CA VAL A 99 -25.75 -7.51 14.33
C VAL A 99 -27.03 -6.71 14.17
N GLY A 100 -27.58 -6.26 15.29
CA GLY A 100 -28.75 -5.40 15.36
C GLY A 100 -28.42 -3.93 15.13
N ILE A 101 -29.41 -3.18 14.67
CA ILE A 101 -29.35 -1.70 14.59
C ILE A 101 -30.21 -1.15 15.73
N LYS A 102 -29.66 -0.26 16.54
CA LYS A 102 -30.28 0.24 17.77
C LYS A 102 -30.39 1.76 17.77
N ASN A 103 -31.37 2.27 18.52
CA ASN A 103 -31.61 3.69 18.80
C ASN A 103 -31.56 4.56 17.53
N PHE A 104 -32.56 4.43 16.65
CA PHE A 104 -32.65 5.19 15.42
C PHE A 104 -34.09 5.64 15.13
N LYS A 105 -34.25 6.56 14.18
CA LYS A 105 -35.56 6.99 13.67
C LYS A 105 -35.69 6.62 12.19
N LEU A 106 -36.77 5.95 11.79
CA LEU A 106 -37.02 5.69 10.38
C LEU A 106 -37.52 6.95 9.68
N ILE A 107 -36.99 7.21 8.49
CA ILE A 107 -37.55 8.21 7.58
C ILE A 107 -38.38 7.49 6.53
N THR A 108 -39.68 7.78 6.49
CA THR A 108 -40.66 7.13 5.59
C THR A 108 -41.06 8.00 4.41
N ASP A 109 -41.08 9.32 4.60
CA ASP A 109 -41.62 10.28 3.61
C ASP A 109 -40.54 11.24 3.12
N VAL A 110 -39.68 10.76 2.21
CA VAL A 110 -38.75 11.65 1.51
C VAL A 110 -39.07 11.71 0.04
N LYS A 111 -39.43 12.92 -0.43
CA LYS A 111 -39.46 13.21 -1.86
C LYS A 111 -38.02 13.32 -2.36
N PRO A 112 -37.61 12.49 -3.35
CA PRO A 112 -36.30 12.63 -3.98
C PRO A 112 -36.13 14.07 -4.50
N CYS A 113 -35.12 14.79 -4.00
CA CYS A 113 -34.90 16.19 -4.35
C CYS A 113 -33.52 16.47 -4.96
N GLY A 114 -32.62 15.47 -4.93
CA GLY A 114 -31.36 15.53 -5.64
C GLY A 114 -31.58 15.62 -7.15
N LYS A 115 -30.67 16.31 -7.84
CA LYS A 115 -30.75 16.51 -9.29
C LYS A 115 -29.53 15.93 -10.03
N ARG A 116 -28.41 15.74 -9.32
CA ARG A 116 -27.15 15.29 -9.93
C ARG A 116 -27.10 13.79 -10.11
N ILE A 117 -26.68 13.37 -11.31
CA ILE A 117 -26.38 11.99 -11.66
C ILE A 117 -24.86 11.87 -11.68
N VAL A 118 -24.33 11.14 -10.72
CA VAL A 118 -22.90 11.17 -10.40
C VAL A 118 -22.27 9.83 -10.68
N SER A 119 -21.05 9.82 -11.21
CA SER A 119 -20.22 8.62 -11.30
C SER A 119 -18.98 8.74 -10.44
N LEU A 120 -18.62 7.66 -9.74
CA LEU A 120 -17.30 7.54 -9.13
C LEU A 120 -16.25 7.57 -10.24
N PHE A 121 -15.30 8.49 -10.15
CA PHE A 121 -14.37 8.72 -11.23
C PHE A 121 -12.94 8.89 -10.72
N THR A 122 -12.13 7.83 -10.82
CA THR A 122 -10.72 7.86 -10.41
C THR A 122 -9.75 8.16 -11.55
N GLY A 123 -10.27 8.30 -12.79
CA GLY A 123 -9.48 8.38 -14.02
C GLY A 123 -9.03 7.00 -14.54
N GLY A 124 -9.50 5.90 -13.96
CA GLY A 124 -9.17 4.54 -14.40
C GLY A 124 -9.97 4.08 -15.61
N VAL A 125 -9.60 2.91 -16.15
CA VAL A 125 -10.27 2.27 -17.31
C VAL A 125 -11.78 2.16 -17.07
N ASP A 126 -12.19 1.64 -15.91
CA ASP A 126 -13.60 1.36 -15.63
C ASP A 126 -14.42 2.65 -15.52
N SER A 127 -13.88 3.66 -14.83
CA SER A 127 -14.54 4.95 -14.69
C SER A 127 -14.61 5.75 -15.98
N PHE A 128 -13.57 5.67 -16.84
CA PHE A 128 -13.61 6.30 -18.16
C PHE A 128 -14.61 5.61 -19.08
N ASP A 129 -14.61 4.28 -19.11
CA ASP A 129 -15.56 3.52 -19.91
C ASP A 129 -17.00 3.85 -19.52
N THR A 130 -17.30 3.89 -18.21
CA THR A 130 -18.60 4.31 -17.66
C THR A 130 -19.04 5.67 -18.21
N ILE A 131 -18.21 6.72 -18.09
CA ILE A 131 -18.63 8.05 -18.56
C ILE A 131 -18.70 8.14 -20.08
N LEU A 132 -17.81 7.47 -20.83
CA LEU A 132 -17.80 7.50 -22.29
C LEU A 132 -18.97 6.72 -22.89
N GLN A 133 -19.38 5.63 -22.25
CA GLN A 133 -20.56 4.86 -22.63
C GLN A 133 -21.84 5.61 -22.29
N ASN A 134 -21.97 6.08 -21.04
CA ASN A 134 -23.18 6.78 -20.59
C ASN A 134 -23.45 8.08 -21.36
N ARG A 135 -22.41 8.75 -21.89
CA ARG A 135 -22.59 9.93 -22.76
C ARG A 135 -23.46 9.70 -24.00
N LYS A 136 -23.61 8.44 -24.42
CA LYS A 136 -24.46 8.05 -25.54
C LYS A 136 -25.94 7.92 -25.16
N MET A 137 -26.27 8.00 -23.86
CA MET A 137 -27.64 7.90 -23.34
C MET A 137 -28.40 9.24 -23.42
N LYS A 138 -29.73 9.16 -23.35
CA LYS A 138 -30.63 10.33 -23.29
C LYS A 138 -30.41 11.15 -22.01
N ASN A 139 -30.71 12.45 -22.07
CA ASN A 139 -30.38 13.44 -21.03
C ASN A 139 -30.86 13.06 -19.61
N GLU A 140 -32.03 12.44 -19.46
CA GLU A 140 -32.62 12.12 -18.13
C GLU A 140 -31.85 11.05 -17.33
N SER A 141 -30.96 10.28 -17.99
CA SER A 141 -30.10 9.27 -17.34
C SER A 141 -28.61 9.55 -17.55
N ARG A 142 -28.28 10.76 -18.02
CA ARG A 142 -26.92 11.14 -18.35
C ARG A 142 -26.20 11.62 -17.10
N ILE A 143 -25.06 11.01 -16.81
CA ILE A 143 -24.12 11.46 -15.79
C ILE A 143 -23.75 12.90 -16.11
N ASP A 144 -23.82 13.77 -15.09
CA ASP A 144 -23.48 15.19 -15.19
C ASP A 144 -22.37 15.61 -14.22
N SER A 145 -21.97 14.71 -13.31
CA SER A 145 -20.95 15.00 -12.30
C SER A 145 -19.99 13.82 -12.05
N LEU A 146 -18.75 14.14 -11.69
CA LEU A 146 -17.68 13.21 -11.34
C LEU A 146 -17.34 13.33 -9.85
N LEU A 147 -17.41 12.21 -9.11
CA LEU A 147 -17.05 12.15 -7.69
C LEU A 147 -15.68 11.48 -7.51
N TYR A 148 -14.74 12.20 -6.88
CA TYR A 148 -13.45 11.65 -6.44
C TYR A 148 -13.29 11.78 -4.92
N VAL A 149 -12.72 10.76 -4.29
CA VAL A 149 -12.50 10.70 -2.85
C VAL A 149 -11.02 10.55 -2.51
N PHE A 150 -10.42 11.63 -2.02
CA PHE A 150 -9.08 11.61 -1.42
C PHE A 150 -9.12 10.96 -0.03
N GLY A 151 -8.14 10.11 0.26
CA GLY A 151 -8.07 9.31 1.48
C GLY A 151 -8.55 7.88 1.31
N LEU A 152 -8.99 7.49 0.11
CA LEU A 152 -9.25 6.08 -0.22
C LEU A 152 -8.07 5.46 -0.96
N ASP A 153 -7.73 5.91 -2.16
CA ASP A 153 -6.58 5.38 -2.92
C ASP A 153 -5.30 6.21 -2.73
N ILE A 154 -5.43 7.54 -2.68
CA ILE A 154 -4.35 8.48 -2.35
C ILE A 154 -4.49 8.90 -0.89
N HIS A 155 -3.43 8.78 -0.11
CA HIS A 155 -3.44 9.18 1.29
C HIS A 155 -3.73 10.68 1.44
N PHE A 156 -4.64 11.07 2.34
CA PHE A 156 -5.11 12.46 2.49
C PHE A 156 -4.02 13.48 2.91
N ARG A 157 -2.83 12.99 3.28
CA ARG A 157 -1.65 13.81 3.61
C ARG A 157 -0.73 14.08 2.42
N ASP A 158 -0.88 13.33 1.32
CA ASP A 158 -0.04 13.46 0.13
C ASP A 158 -0.53 14.63 -0.75
N LYS A 159 -0.15 15.85 -0.36
CA LYS A 159 -0.61 17.09 -1.02
C LYS A 159 -0.20 17.14 -2.48
N GLU A 160 0.98 16.63 -2.82
CA GLU A 160 1.52 16.68 -4.18
C GLU A 160 0.69 15.79 -5.10
N LEU A 161 0.51 14.52 -4.74
CA LEU A 161 -0.25 13.58 -5.55
C LEU A 161 -1.74 13.94 -5.63
N ILE A 162 -2.29 14.53 -4.56
CA ILE A 162 -3.65 15.12 -4.57
C ILE A 162 -3.74 16.21 -5.64
N ASN A 163 -2.81 17.17 -5.66
CA ASN A 163 -2.82 18.26 -6.63
C ASN A 163 -2.65 17.77 -8.06
N GLN A 164 -1.69 16.85 -8.30
CA GLN A 164 -1.50 16.24 -9.62
C GLN A 164 -2.77 15.52 -10.08
N THR A 165 -3.37 14.69 -9.23
CA THR A 165 -4.58 13.92 -9.56
C THR A 165 -5.77 14.84 -9.83
N LYS A 166 -5.91 15.91 -9.06
CA LYS A 166 -6.95 16.93 -9.28
C LYS A 166 -6.82 17.59 -10.65
N ILE A 167 -5.59 17.89 -11.11
CA ILE A 167 -5.36 18.45 -12.46
C ILE A 167 -5.90 17.50 -13.54
N TYR A 168 -5.58 16.20 -13.47
CA TYR A 168 -6.07 15.23 -14.45
C TYR A 168 -7.60 15.11 -14.46
N ILE A 169 -8.23 15.07 -13.28
CA ILE A 169 -9.69 14.97 -13.18
C ILE A 169 -10.37 16.25 -13.66
N ASP A 170 -9.88 17.42 -13.25
CA ASP A 170 -10.44 18.71 -13.67
C ASP A 170 -10.27 18.93 -15.18
N ASN A 171 -9.18 18.43 -15.79
CA ASN A 171 -9.01 18.43 -17.24
C ASN A 171 -10.08 17.61 -17.95
N VAL A 172 -10.35 16.38 -17.47
CA VAL A 172 -11.40 15.52 -18.03
C VAL A 172 -12.77 16.16 -17.85
N ALA A 173 -13.05 16.67 -16.64
CA ALA A 173 -14.31 17.31 -16.32
C ALA A 173 -14.57 18.53 -17.20
N LYS A 174 -13.57 19.40 -17.39
CA LYS A 174 -13.67 20.56 -18.28
C LYS A 174 -13.89 20.14 -19.74
N ALA A 175 -13.10 19.21 -20.24
CA ALA A 175 -13.17 18.77 -21.64
C ALA A 175 -14.49 18.08 -21.99
N LEU A 176 -15.10 17.40 -21.02
CA LEU A 176 -16.35 16.66 -21.21
C LEU A 176 -17.57 17.34 -20.58
N SER A 177 -17.41 18.53 -20.02
CA SER A 177 -18.47 19.33 -19.39
C SER A 177 -19.17 18.64 -18.21
N TYR A 178 -18.38 18.10 -17.28
CA TYR A 178 -18.87 17.56 -16.00
C TYR A 178 -18.62 18.53 -14.84
N GLU A 179 -19.49 18.51 -13.85
CA GLU A 179 -19.20 19.10 -12.53
C GLU A 179 -18.30 18.16 -11.72
N THR A 180 -17.32 18.69 -10.97
CA THR A 180 -16.49 17.87 -10.07
C THR A 180 -16.97 17.97 -8.63
N ILE A 181 -17.02 16.82 -7.97
CA ILE A 181 -17.30 16.68 -6.55
C ILE A 181 -16.08 16.03 -5.91
N TYR A 182 -15.43 16.75 -5.01
CA TYR A 182 -14.27 16.24 -4.26
C TYR A 182 -14.64 16.02 -2.80
N VAL A 183 -14.26 14.86 -2.29
CA VAL A 183 -14.35 14.52 -0.87
C VAL A 183 -12.94 14.21 -0.38
N LYS A 184 -12.60 14.65 0.82
CA LYS A 184 -11.38 14.22 1.52
C LYS A 184 -11.74 13.58 2.84
N THR A 185 -11.14 12.45 3.17
CA THR A 185 -11.48 11.69 4.39
C THR A 185 -10.29 10.91 4.96
N ASN A 186 -10.36 10.50 6.22
CA ASN A 186 -9.50 9.47 6.81
C ASN A 186 -10.20 8.11 6.96
N LEU A 187 -11.38 7.91 6.37
CA LEU A 187 -12.19 6.70 6.57
C LEU A 187 -11.41 5.40 6.35
N ARG A 188 -10.57 5.33 5.32
CA ARG A 188 -9.75 4.14 5.04
C ARG A 188 -8.76 3.84 6.16
N GLU A 189 -8.17 4.87 6.78
CA GLU A 189 -7.19 4.72 7.87
C GLU A 189 -7.78 3.98 9.09
N PHE A 190 -9.09 4.10 9.31
CA PHE A 190 -9.81 3.30 10.28
C PHE A 190 -10.16 1.92 9.71
N THR A 191 -10.87 1.89 8.58
CA THR A 191 -11.49 0.66 8.05
C THR A 191 -10.48 -0.40 7.62
N GLU A 192 -9.34 -0.04 7.05
CA GLU A 192 -8.32 -1.00 6.58
C GLU A 192 -7.62 -1.75 7.71
N LYS A 193 -7.76 -1.28 8.96
CA LYS A 193 -7.24 -1.94 10.16
C LYS A 193 -8.21 -2.99 10.72
N VAL A 194 -9.48 -2.92 10.32
CA VAL A 194 -10.57 -3.73 10.91
C VAL A 194 -11.24 -4.65 9.88
N VAL A 195 -11.22 -4.28 8.60
CA VAL A 195 -11.79 -5.06 7.50
C VAL A 195 -10.81 -5.10 6.34
N ILE A 196 -10.86 -6.19 5.55
CA ILE A 196 -10.22 -6.22 4.23
C ILE A 196 -10.86 -5.13 3.37
N TRP A 197 -10.06 -4.11 3.00
CA TRP A 197 -10.54 -2.90 2.33
C TRP A 197 -11.41 -3.17 1.09
N ASP A 198 -11.04 -4.17 0.29
CA ASP A 198 -11.76 -4.52 -0.94
C ASP A 198 -13.21 -4.95 -0.66
N PHE A 199 -13.55 -5.39 0.56
CA PHE A 199 -14.92 -5.76 0.94
C PHE A 199 -15.80 -4.57 1.34
N LEU A 200 -15.24 -3.36 1.42
CA LEU A 200 -15.95 -2.16 1.87
C LEU A 200 -16.25 -1.15 0.76
N LEU A 201 -16.00 -1.47 -0.51
CA LEU A 201 -16.11 -0.51 -1.61
C LEU A 201 -17.51 0.12 -1.72
N ALA A 202 -18.56 -0.64 -2.03
CA ALA A 202 -19.93 -0.15 -2.12
C ALA A 202 -20.48 0.42 -0.80
N PRO A 203 -20.24 -0.19 0.39
CA PRO A 203 -20.53 0.42 1.68
C PRO A 203 -19.98 1.83 1.84
N VAL A 204 -18.70 2.04 1.52
CA VAL A 204 -18.03 3.32 1.67
C VAL A 204 -18.51 4.33 0.64
N PHE A 205 -18.68 3.92 -0.62
CA PHE A 205 -19.20 4.79 -1.66
C PHE A 205 -20.63 5.25 -1.35
N SER A 206 -21.45 4.36 -0.80
CA SER A 206 -22.82 4.66 -0.38
C SER A 206 -22.87 5.55 0.86
N CYS A 207 -21.96 5.33 1.83
CA CYS A 207 -21.74 6.24 2.96
C CYS A 207 -21.46 7.67 2.45
N ILE A 208 -20.53 7.80 1.50
CA ILE A 208 -20.13 9.10 0.95
C ILE A 208 -21.26 9.74 0.15
N ALA A 209 -21.95 9.00 -0.72
CA ALA A 209 -23.06 9.53 -1.50
C ALA A 209 -24.18 10.07 -0.60
N ASN A 210 -24.50 9.38 0.49
CA ASN A 210 -25.52 9.84 1.44
C ASN A 210 -25.13 11.13 2.19
N LEU A 211 -23.85 11.55 2.22
CA LEU A 211 -23.47 12.90 2.69
C LEU A 211 -23.98 14.02 1.77
N PHE A 212 -24.31 13.69 0.52
CA PHE A 212 -24.83 14.61 -0.49
C PHE A 212 -26.34 14.44 -0.73
N GLN A 213 -27.07 13.90 0.25
CA GLN A 213 -28.52 13.78 0.18
C GLN A 213 -29.16 15.14 -0.14
N GLY A 214 -30.04 15.15 -1.14
CA GLY A 214 -30.69 16.35 -1.68
C GLY A 214 -29.90 17.09 -2.76
N TYR A 215 -28.65 16.70 -3.00
CA TYR A 215 -27.83 17.19 -4.11
C TYR A 215 -27.68 16.10 -5.19
N ILE A 216 -27.27 14.89 -4.78
CA ILE A 216 -27.17 13.69 -5.62
C ILE A 216 -28.51 12.93 -5.62
N SER A 217 -28.93 12.43 -6.79
CA SER A 217 -30.05 11.49 -6.93
C SER A 217 -29.63 10.09 -7.35
N GLN A 218 -28.51 9.95 -8.05
CA GLN A 218 -27.98 8.66 -8.50
C GLN A 218 -26.45 8.62 -8.38
N LEU A 219 -25.92 7.48 -7.93
CA LEU A 219 -24.49 7.18 -7.94
C LEU A 219 -24.22 5.95 -8.80
N PHE A 220 -23.41 6.13 -9.84
CA PHE A 220 -22.87 5.06 -10.67
C PHE A 220 -21.54 4.59 -10.10
N ILE A 221 -21.47 3.30 -9.78
CA ILE A 221 -20.25 2.58 -9.38
C ILE A 221 -19.74 1.83 -10.63
N PRO A 222 -18.59 2.24 -11.20
CA PRO A 222 -17.98 1.54 -12.32
C PRO A 222 -17.58 0.11 -11.94
N SER A 223 -18.07 -0.85 -12.70
CA SER A 223 -17.75 -2.27 -12.54
C SER A 223 -16.29 -2.57 -12.85
N THR A 224 -15.67 -3.43 -12.03
CA THR A 224 -14.31 -3.94 -12.29
C THR A 224 -14.35 -5.25 -13.08
N THR A 225 -15.41 -6.04 -12.93
CA THR A 225 -15.61 -7.35 -13.56
C THR A 225 -16.81 -7.36 -14.48
N ASP A 226 -16.79 -8.28 -15.43
CA ASP A 226 -17.93 -8.59 -16.28
C ASP A 226 -18.89 -9.60 -15.62
N ASN A 227 -20.11 -9.68 -16.16
CA ASN A 227 -21.20 -10.51 -15.64
C ASN A 227 -20.90 -12.03 -15.66
N GLU A 228 -19.96 -12.49 -16.49
CA GLU A 228 -19.59 -13.90 -16.56
C GLU A 228 -18.57 -14.29 -15.48
N HIS A 229 -17.86 -13.31 -14.91
CA HIS A 229 -16.74 -13.52 -13.98
C HIS A 229 -16.92 -12.76 -12.67
N LEU A 230 -18.13 -12.80 -12.15
CA LEU A 230 -18.46 -12.25 -10.84
C LEU A 230 -17.83 -13.09 -9.73
N PHE A 231 -17.30 -12.42 -8.71
CA PHE A 231 -16.80 -13.04 -7.49
C PHE A 231 -17.23 -12.21 -6.27
N PRO A 232 -17.26 -12.82 -5.08
CA PRO A 232 -17.48 -12.10 -3.84
C PRO A 232 -16.51 -10.93 -3.66
N ASP A 233 -17.03 -9.71 -3.72
CA ASP A 233 -16.26 -8.46 -3.61
C ASP A 233 -17.09 -7.38 -2.91
N GLY A 234 -16.43 -6.34 -2.40
CA GLY A 234 -17.11 -5.22 -1.77
C GLY A 234 -17.85 -4.31 -2.72
N SER A 235 -17.72 -4.51 -4.04
CA SER A 235 -18.62 -3.95 -5.04
C SER A 235 -19.05 -5.05 -6.00
N HIS A 236 -20.35 -5.28 -6.06
CA HIS A 236 -20.95 -6.39 -6.79
C HIS A 236 -22.39 -6.05 -7.19
N PRO A 237 -22.88 -6.47 -8.37
CA PRO A 237 -24.25 -6.16 -8.81
C PRO A 237 -25.35 -6.50 -7.79
N GLN A 238 -25.20 -7.62 -7.06
CA GLN A 238 -26.15 -8.04 -6.02
C GLN A 238 -26.06 -7.25 -4.70
N LEU A 239 -24.94 -6.56 -4.44
CA LEU A 239 -24.68 -5.85 -3.19
C LEU A 239 -24.92 -4.33 -3.35
N ASP A 240 -24.39 -3.73 -4.41
CA ASP A 240 -24.33 -2.28 -4.60
C ASP A 240 -25.72 -1.64 -4.53
N SER A 241 -26.71 -2.23 -5.22
CA SER A 241 -28.06 -1.69 -5.27
C SER A 241 -28.78 -1.70 -3.92
N LEU A 242 -28.41 -2.61 -3.01
CA LEU A 242 -29.03 -2.75 -1.69
C LEU A 242 -28.72 -1.55 -0.79
N PHE A 243 -27.66 -0.80 -1.09
CA PHE A 243 -27.33 0.43 -0.39
C PHE A 243 -28.15 1.66 -0.85
N SER A 244 -29.09 1.47 -1.78
CA SER A 244 -29.97 2.56 -2.23
C SER A 244 -30.91 3.04 -1.12
N THR A 245 -31.21 4.33 -1.14
CA THR A 245 -32.19 4.96 -0.25
C THR A 245 -33.39 5.47 -1.04
N GLU A 246 -34.31 6.16 -0.37
CA GLU A 246 -35.40 6.90 -1.01
C GLU A 246 -34.85 8.05 -1.87
N ASN A 247 -33.70 8.62 -1.50
CA ASN A 247 -33.14 9.82 -2.16
C ASN A 247 -32.07 9.52 -3.19
N ILE A 248 -31.31 8.44 -2.99
CA ILE A 248 -30.13 8.13 -3.79
C ILE A 248 -30.24 6.70 -4.28
N LYS A 249 -30.26 6.54 -5.60
CA LYS A 249 -30.17 5.25 -6.26
C LYS A 249 -28.69 4.89 -6.48
N ILE A 250 -28.25 3.75 -5.97
CA ILE A 250 -26.92 3.20 -6.22
C ILE A 250 -26.99 2.22 -7.38
N ILE A 251 -26.12 2.39 -8.38
CA ILE A 251 -26.16 1.66 -9.65
C ILE A 251 -24.78 1.08 -9.94
N HIS A 252 -24.69 -0.24 -10.02
CA HIS A 252 -23.52 -0.93 -10.58
C HIS A 252 -23.58 -0.85 -12.11
N TYR A 253 -22.50 -0.40 -12.77
CA TYR A 253 -22.55 -0.09 -14.21
C TYR A 253 -21.33 -0.58 -14.99
N GLY A 254 -21.55 -1.08 -16.22
CA GLY A 254 -20.50 -1.48 -17.16
C GLY A 254 -20.06 -2.95 -17.09
N SER A 255 -20.80 -3.81 -16.38
CA SER A 255 -20.47 -5.24 -16.21
C SER A 255 -20.78 -6.07 -17.45
N GLU A 256 -21.39 -5.49 -18.47
CA GLU A 256 -21.57 -6.13 -19.76
C GLU A 256 -20.28 -6.18 -20.61
N ARG A 257 -19.17 -5.61 -20.11
CA ARG A 257 -17.87 -5.59 -20.80
C ARG A 257 -16.73 -6.08 -19.93
N LYS A 258 -15.86 -6.89 -20.54
CA LYS A 258 -14.53 -7.25 -20.04
C LYS A 258 -13.63 -6.03 -20.03
N ARG A 259 -12.59 -6.04 -19.19
CA ARG A 259 -11.75 -4.85 -19.02
C ARG A 259 -10.98 -4.50 -20.30
N ILE A 260 -10.49 -5.50 -21.03
CA ILE A 260 -9.87 -5.28 -22.34
C ILE A 260 -10.85 -4.66 -23.36
N GLU A 261 -12.12 -5.06 -23.37
CA GLU A 261 -13.13 -4.49 -24.25
C GLU A 261 -13.40 -3.02 -23.95
N LYS A 262 -13.42 -2.64 -22.67
CA LYS A 262 -13.49 -1.23 -22.23
C LYS A 262 -12.35 -0.41 -22.86
N ILE A 263 -11.13 -0.96 -22.86
CA ILE A 263 -9.97 -0.33 -23.48
C ILE A 263 -10.15 -0.22 -25.00
N LEU A 264 -10.48 -1.32 -25.68
CA LEU A 264 -10.58 -1.38 -27.13
C LEU A 264 -11.69 -0.50 -27.69
N ILE A 265 -12.86 -0.49 -27.06
CA ILE A 265 -14.07 0.14 -27.61
C ILE A 265 -14.12 1.63 -27.29
N ASN A 266 -13.78 2.02 -26.06
CA ASN A 266 -13.98 3.39 -25.57
C ASN A 266 -12.66 4.13 -25.31
N ILE A 267 -11.71 3.53 -24.58
CA ILE A 267 -10.49 4.25 -24.19
C ILE A 267 -9.60 4.55 -25.39
N SER A 268 -9.35 3.57 -26.26
CA SER A 268 -8.45 3.69 -27.43
C SER A 268 -8.88 4.78 -28.42
N ARG A 269 -10.17 5.10 -28.43
CA ARG A 269 -10.80 6.07 -29.35
C ARG A 269 -10.95 7.47 -28.72
N SER A 270 -10.56 7.65 -27.47
CA SER A 270 -10.77 8.89 -26.72
C SER A 270 -9.43 9.55 -26.38
N ASN A 271 -9.12 10.67 -27.06
CA ASN A 271 -7.92 11.47 -26.75
C ASN A 271 -7.92 11.92 -25.29
N ILE A 272 -9.04 12.42 -24.79
CA ILE A 272 -9.13 12.88 -23.39
C ILE A 272 -8.87 11.73 -22.40
N ALA A 273 -9.30 10.52 -22.72
CA ALA A 273 -9.00 9.35 -21.89
C ALA A 273 -7.51 9.01 -21.94
N LEU A 274 -6.92 8.87 -23.14
CA LEU A 274 -5.50 8.53 -23.30
C LEU A 274 -4.56 9.56 -22.67
N GLU A 275 -4.92 10.84 -22.68
CA GLU A 275 -4.12 11.90 -22.08
C GLU A 275 -4.21 11.97 -20.55
N ASN A 276 -5.27 11.42 -19.95
CA ASN A 276 -5.57 11.56 -18.52
C ASN A 276 -5.81 10.22 -17.79
N LEU A 277 -5.51 9.07 -18.43
CA LEU A 277 -5.75 7.73 -17.89
C LEU A 277 -4.90 7.48 -16.63
N ARG A 278 -5.52 7.37 -15.46
CA ARG A 278 -4.87 7.09 -14.18
C ARG A 278 -5.40 5.78 -13.61
N VAL A 279 -4.57 4.75 -13.61
CA VAL A 279 -4.95 3.41 -13.12
C VAL A 279 -4.23 3.01 -11.83
N CYS A 280 -3.10 3.64 -11.53
CA CYS A 280 -2.30 3.24 -10.39
C CYS A 280 -2.95 3.63 -9.06
N TRP A 281 -2.96 2.70 -8.13
CA TRP A 281 -3.37 2.94 -6.74
C TRP A 281 -2.17 2.89 -5.76
N LEU A 282 -1.03 2.37 -6.21
CA LEU A 282 0.21 2.25 -5.42
C LEU A 282 1.10 3.50 -5.50
N ASN A 283 1.00 4.23 -6.61
CA ASN A 283 1.68 5.50 -6.88
C ASN A 283 3.19 5.49 -6.56
N TYR A 284 3.89 4.38 -6.83
CA TYR A 284 5.33 4.28 -6.55
C TYR A 284 6.13 5.42 -7.18
N GLY A 285 7.08 5.96 -6.41
CA GLY A 285 7.88 7.12 -6.80
C GLY A 285 7.06 8.41 -6.93
N GLY A 286 5.90 8.51 -6.27
CA GLY A 286 5.03 9.69 -6.32
C GLY A 286 4.34 9.89 -7.67
N LYS A 287 4.32 8.89 -8.55
CA LYS A 287 3.77 9.00 -9.91
C LYS A 287 2.28 8.63 -9.95
N VAL A 288 1.49 9.39 -10.71
CA VAL A 288 0.07 9.06 -11.00
C VAL A 288 -0.11 7.70 -11.68
N ASN A 289 0.86 7.28 -12.50
CA ASN A 289 1.03 5.90 -12.95
C ASN A 289 2.49 5.47 -12.77
N CYS A 290 2.74 4.49 -11.90
CA CYS A 290 4.10 4.03 -11.64
C CYS A 290 4.72 3.24 -12.80
N GLY A 291 3.88 2.65 -13.66
CA GLY A 291 4.32 1.84 -14.81
C GLY A 291 4.90 0.47 -14.44
N VAL A 292 4.93 0.08 -13.16
CA VAL A 292 5.58 -1.16 -12.71
C VAL A 292 4.69 -2.06 -11.86
N CYS A 293 3.63 -1.53 -11.25
CA CYS A 293 2.69 -2.36 -10.52
C CYS A 293 1.80 -3.17 -11.47
N GLU A 294 1.28 -4.30 -11.00
CA GLU A 294 0.41 -5.20 -11.78
C GLU A 294 -0.69 -4.44 -12.54
N LYS A 295 -1.45 -3.57 -11.86
CA LYS A 295 -2.54 -2.81 -12.49
C LYS A 295 -2.06 -1.86 -13.60
N CYS A 296 -0.88 -1.25 -13.43
CA CYS A 296 -0.24 -0.46 -14.49
C CYS A 296 0.19 -1.36 -15.64
N VAL A 297 0.93 -2.43 -15.37
CA VAL A 297 1.47 -3.35 -16.39
C VAL A 297 0.33 -3.95 -17.20
N ARG A 298 -0.70 -4.49 -16.54
CA ARG A 298 -1.87 -5.06 -17.20
C ARG A 298 -2.60 -4.06 -18.10
N THR A 299 -2.73 -2.80 -17.65
CA THR A 299 -3.34 -1.74 -18.46
C THR A 299 -2.46 -1.40 -19.67
N MET A 300 -1.13 -1.31 -19.49
CA MET A 300 -0.20 -1.06 -20.61
C MET A 300 -0.28 -2.17 -21.65
N ILE A 301 -0.37 -3.45 -21.25
CA ILE A 301 -0.58 -4.57 -22.19
C ILE A 301 -1.87 -4.34 -23.00
N GLY A 302 -2.98 -3.99 -22.35
CA GLY A 302 -4.23 -3.68 -23.05
C GLY A 302 -4.11 -2.52 -24.04
N LEU A 303 -3.32 -1.48 -23.70
CA LEU A 303 -3.05 -0.35 -24.59
C LEU A 303 -2.14 -0.73 -25.78
N GLU A 304 -1.21 -1.66 -25.58
CA GLU A 304 -0.38 -2.23 -26.66
C GLU A 304 -1.21 -3.09 -27.62
N ILE A 305 -2.10 -3.93 -27.08
CA ILE A 305 -3.08 -4.69 -27.88
C ILE A 305 -3.94 -3.74 -28.72
N ALA A 306 -4.41 -2.65 -28.11
CA ALA A 306 -5.19 -1.62 -28.78
C ALA A 306 -4.38 -0.75 -29.77
N GLY A 307 -3.06 -0.89 -29.86
CA GLY A 307 -2.20 -0.11 -30.75
C GLY A 307 -2.09 1.38 -30.38
N VAL A 308 -2.39 1.75 -29.12
CA VAL A 308 -2.47 3.15 -28.67
C VAL A 308 -1.58 3.48 -27.47
N ALA A 309 -0.73 2.55 -27.04
CA ALA A 309 0.20 2.77 -25.92
C ALA A 309 1.01 4.06 -26.08
N GLY A 310 1.43 4.39 -27.31
CA GLY A 310 2.12 5.63 -27.67
C GLY A 310 1.40 6.91 -27.24
N ARG A 311 0.07 6.90 -27.25
CA ARG A 311 -0.81 8.05 -26.98
C ARG A 311 -1.18 8.20 -25.50
N ALA A 312 -0.91 7.19 -24.67
CA ALA A 312 -1.26 7.20 -23.25
C ALA A 312 -0.25 8.04 -22.44
N LYS A 313 -0.45 9.37 -22.39
CA LYS A 313 0.55 10.34 -21.90
C LYS A 313 0.87 10.26 -20.40
N THR A 314 0.01 9.63 -19.61
CA THR A 314 0.20 9.47 -18.16
C THR A 314 1.18 8.37 -17.79
N PHE A 315 1.55 7.48 -18.72
CA PHE A 315 2.57 6.46 -18.51
C PHE A 315 3.94 7.00 -18.93
N THR A 316 4.82 7.21 -17.94
CA THR A 316 6.19 7.72 -18.19
C THR A 316 7.16 6.64 -18.66
N ASN A 317 6.83 5.36 -18.44
CA ASN A 317 7.63 4.22 -18.86
C ASN A 317 6.84 3.40 -19.90
N ARG A 318 7.55 2.76 -20.82
CA ARG A 318 6.97 1.75 -21.72
C ARG A 318 6.92 0.39 -21.03
N LEU A 319 6.10 -0.50 -21.56
CA LEU A 319 5.99 -1.88 -21.10
C LEU A 319 7.35 -2.58 -21.25
N ASN A 320 7.90 -3.09 -20.14
CA ASN A 320 9.11 -3.91 -20.15
C ASN A 320 8.71 -5.40 -20.07
N LEU A 321 9.15 -6.20 -21.04
CA LEU A 321 8.82 -7.63 -21.11
C LEU A 321 9.35 -8.42 -19.91
N GLU A 322 10.50 -8.04 -19.34
CA GLU A 322 11.04 -8.68 -18.12
C GLU A 322 10.12 -8.51 -16.91
N GLN A 323 9.29 -7.45 -16.89
CA GLN A 323 8.31 -7.28 -15.83
C GLN A 323 7.22 -8.36 -15.89
N LEU A 324 6.91 -8.89 -17.08
CA LEU A 324 5.91 -9.95 -17.26
C LEU A 324 6.39 -11.29 -16.71
N GLU A 325 7.69 -11.58 -16.84
CA GLU A 325 8.29 -12.78 -16.27
C GLU A 325 8.26 -12.76 -14.74
N LYS A 326 8.35 -11.56 -14.15
CA LYS A 326 8.34 -11.34 -12.69
C LYS A 326 6.94 -11.10 -12.13
N LEU A 327 5.90 -11.07 -12.96
CA LEU A 327 4.54 -10.79 -12.52
C LEU A 327 3.93 -12.01 -11.82
N GLU A 328 3.67 -11.86 -10.53
CA GLU A 328 2.94 -12.87 -9.76
C GLU A 328 1.43 -12.76 -10.02
N ILE A 329 0.93 -13.58 -10.94
CA ILE A 329 -0.51 -13.88 -11.02
C ILE A 329 -0.78 -14.87 -9.90
N ASN A 330 -1.48 -14.43 -8.85
CA ASN A 330 -1.70 -15.25 -7.64
C ASN A 330 -3.15 -15.21 -7.12
N LYS A 331 -4.06 -14.59 -7.87
CA LYS A 331 -5.50 -14.54 -7.59
C LYS A 331 -6.30 -15.00 -8.82
N PRO A 332 -7.41 -15.73 -8.65
CA PRO A 332 -8.31 -16.08 -9.75
C PRO A 332 -8.76 -14.86 -10.57
N THR A 333 -9.00 -13.74 -9.89
CA THR A 333 -9.40 -12.47 -10.49
C THR A 333 -8.32 -11.88 -11.39
N LEU A 334 -7.06 -11.92 -10.95
CA LEU A 334 -5.92 -11.53 -11.77
C LEU A 334 -5.76 -12.47 -12.97
N ARG A 335 -5.88 -13.78 -12.76
CA ARG A 335 -5.83 -14.76 -13.85
C ARG A 335 -6.86 -14.44 -14.93
N HIS A 336 -8.11 -14.13 -14.56
CA HIS A 336 -9.16 -13.70 -15.49
C HIS A 336 -8.70 -12.53 -16.36
N PHE A 337 -8.20 -11.46 -15.73
CA PHE A 337 -7.76 -10.28 -16.47
C PHE A 337 -6.55 -10.53 -17.38
N TYR A 338 -5.68 -11.48 -17.05
CA TYR A 338 -4.56 -11.85 -17.93
C TYR A 338 -4.98 -12.82 -19.03
N LEU A 339 -6.00 -13.66 -18.79
CA LEU A 339 -6.57 -14.54 -19.80
C LEU A 339 -7.27 -13.73 -20.89
N GLU A 340 -8.09 -12.73 -20.54
CA GLU A 340 -8.71 -11.84 -21.54
C GLU A 340 -7.66 -11.15 -22.41
N LEU A 341 -6.53 -10.71 -21.83
CA LEU A 341 -5.44 -10.07 -22.57
C LEU A 341 -4.73 -11.06 -23.48
N PHE A 342 -4.50 -12.29 -22.99
CA PHE A 342 -3.88 -13.33 -23.80
C PHE A 342 -4.75 -13.70 -25.00
N GLU A 343 -6.03 -13.96 -24.79
CA GLU A 343 -6.98 -14.27 -25.86
C GLU A 343 -7.07 -13.12 -26.87
N GLU A 344 -7.26 -11.89 -26.39
CA GLU A 344 -7.38 -10.74 -27.29
C GLU A 344 -6.09 -10.47 -28.06
N SER A 345 -4.92 -10.69 -27.45
CA SER A 345 -3.64 -10.52 -28.14
C SER A 345 -3.53 -11.40 -29.38
N LYS A 346 -4.19 -12.58 -29.43
CA LYS A 346 -4.16 -13.50 -30.58
C LYS A 346 -4.69 -12.85 -31.85
N ASN A 347 -5.64 -11.93 -31.73
CA ASN A 347 -6.30 -11.24 -32.84
C ASN A 347 -5.42 -10.18 -33.51
N PHE A 348 -4.31 -9.79 -32.88
CA PHE A 348 -3.44 -8.70 -33.36
C PHE A 348 -2.02 -9.19 -33.68
N LYS A 349 -1.42 -8.56 -34.71
CA LYS A 349 -0.05 -8.82 -35.19
C LYS A 349 0.79 -7.55 -35.08
N SER A 350 1.56 -7.43 -34.00
CA SER A 350 2.62 -6.42 -33.86
C SER A 350 3.88 -7.07 -33.28
N ASN A 351 5.05 -6.49 -33.56
CA ASN A 351 6.34 -7.02 -33.08
C ASN A 351 6.39 -7.15 -31.55
N ILE A 352 5.76 -6.21 -30.84
CA ILE A 352 5.66 -6.28 -29.37
C ILE A 352 4.70 -7.40 -28.94
N LEU A 353 3.56 -7.57 -29.61
CA LEU A 353 2.59 -8.61 -29.28
C LEU A 353 3.11 -10.03 -29.53
N LEU A 354 3.93 -10.22 -30.57
CA LEU A 354 4.62 -11.50 -30.81
C LEU A 354 5.53 -11.89 -29.64
N LYS A 355 6.15 -10.91 -28.97
CA LYS A 355 6.97 -11.13 -27.77
C LYS A 355 6.13 -11.21 -26.49
N LEU A 356 4.95 -10.58 -26.45
CA LEU A 356 4.05 -10.61 -25.29
C LEU A 356 3.33 -11.94 -25.12
N LYS A 357 2.88 -12.56 -26.22
CA LYS A 357 2.08 -13.81 -26.20
C LYS A 357 2.75 -14.94 -25.42
N PRO A 358 4.04 -15.29 -25.65
CA PRO A 358 4.71 -16.35 -24.89
C PRO A 358 4.79 -16.04 -23.40
N ASN A 359 5.07 -14.79 -23.04
CA ASN A 359 5.18 -14.34 -21.65
C ASN A 359 3.83 -14.42 -20.91
N LEU A 360 2.75 -13.96 -21.54
CA LEU A 360 1.39 -14.08 -21.00
C LEU A 360 1.00 -15.54 -20.79
N ASN A 361 1.25 -16.40 -21.78
CA ASN A 361 0.98 -17.83 -21.69
C ASN A 361 1.79 -18.49 -20.55
N MET A 362 3.07 -18.13 -20.42
CA MET A 362 3.93 -18.66 -19.36
C MET A 362 3.45 -18.25 -17.97
N ALA A 363 3.04 -16.99 -17.79
CA ALA A 363 2.49 -16.49 -16.52
C ALA A 363 1.17 -17.21 -16.16
N LEU A 364 0.28 -17.42 -17.13
CA LEU A 364 -0.96 -18.18 -16.93
C LEU A 364 -0.70 -19.65 -16.57
N LYS A 365 0.23 -20.31 -17.28
CA LYS A 365 0.64 -21.70 -16.95
C LYS A 365 1.26 -21.82 -15.56
N HIS A 366 2.05 -20.84 -15.14
CA HIS A 366 2.58 -20.81 -13.77
C HIS A 366 1.47 -20.68 -12.73
N PHE A 367 0.44 -19.86 -12.97
CA PHE A 367 -0.74 -19.83 -12.11
C PHE A 367 -1.41 -21.21 -12.06
N ASP A 368 -1.72 -21.80 -13.23
CA ASP A 368 -2.46 -23.06 -13.32
C ASP A 368 -1.73 -24.22 -12.64
N LYS A 369 -0.41 -24.34 -12.85
CA LYS A 369 0.42 -25.34 -12.17
C LYS A 369 0.37 -25.16 -10.65
N ASN A 370 0.59 -23.93 -10.17
CA ASN A 370 0.55 -23.62 -8.74
C ASN A 370 -0.84 -23.74 -8.12
N PHE A 371 -1.91 -23.68 -8.93
CA PHE A 371 -3.30 -23.81 -8.50
C PHE A 371 -3.72 -25.28 -8.46
N LEU A 372 -3.32 -26.10 -9.44
CA LEU A 372 -3.59 -27.53 -9.51
C LEU A 372 -2.83 -28.34 -8.45
N ASP A 373 -1.62 -27.90 -8.07
CA ASP A 373 -0.88 -28.47 -6.93
C ASP A 373 -1.55 -28.16 -5.57
N GLN A 374 -2.66 -27.40 -5.55
CA GLN A 374 -3.38 -26.95 -4.36
C GLN A 374 -4.86 -27.38 -4.40
N ASN A 375 -5.15 -28.68 -4.24
CA ASN A 375 -6.49 -29.24 -3.98
C ASN A 375 -7.04 -28.88 -2.57
N VAL A 376 -6.86 -27.64 -2.14
CA VAL A 376 -7.49 -27.04 -0.95
C VAL A 376 -7.98 -25.64 -1.34
N PRO A 377 -9.27 -25.31 -1.16
CA PRO A 377 -9.83 -24.02 -1.59
C PRO A 377 -9.13 -22.88 -0.87
N THR A 378 -8.31 -22.12 -1.61
CA THR A 378 -7.72 -20.81 -1.29
C THR A 378 -7.92 -20.39 0.17
N SER A 379 -7.31 -21.14 1.09
CA SER A 379 -7.01 -20.64 2.41
C SER A 379 -6.01 -19.54 2.16
N PHE A 380 -6.41 -18.30 2.45
CA PHE A 380 -5.55 -17.16 2.72
C PHE A 380 -4.08 -17.55 2.69
N LYS A 381 -3.45 -17.44 1.51
CA LYS A 381 -1.99 -17.54 1.44
C LYS A 381 -1.51 -16.43 2.34
N LYS A 382 -0.93 -16.84 3.48
CA LYS A 382 -0.34 -16.02 4.53
C LYS A 382 0.11 -14.69 3.93
N LYS A 383 -0.48 -13.58 4.38
CA LYS A 383 0.03 -12.23 4.10
C LYS A 383 1.56 -12.31 4.25
N ASN A 384 2.31 -11.97 3.20
CA ASN A 384 3.77 -12.02 3.29
C ASN A 384 4.18 -11.21 4.52
N LYS A 385 5.06 -11.80 5.31
CA LYS A 385 5.49 -11.19 6.57
C LYS A 385 6.09 -9.83 6.25
N ASN A 386 5.63 -8.78 6.93
CA ASN A 386 6.26 -7.46 6.82
C ASN A 386 7.70 -7.54 7.34
N ILE A 387 8.50 -6.52 7.03
CA ILE A 387 9.94 -6.56 7.26
C ILE A 387 10.29 -5.85 8.58
N VAL A 388 11.22 -6.42 9.34
CA VAL A 388 11.97 -5.70 10.38
C VAL A 388 13.43 -5.61 9.92
N PHE A 389 13.87 -4.39 9.64
CA PHE A 389 15.24 -4.05 9.34
C PHE A 389 15.99 -3.74 10.63
N PHE A 390 17.17 -4.33 10.79
CA PHE A 390 18.14 -4.01 11.84
C PHE A 390 19.36 -3.36 11.21
N ASP A 391 19.90 -2.33 11.82
CA ASP A 391 21.29 -1.94 11.58
C ASP A 391 22.27 -2.86 12.32
N PHE A 392 23.55 -2.77 12.00
CA PHE A 392 24.64 -3.48 12.69
C PHE A 392 25.31 -2.62 13.75
N ASN A 393 25.98 -1.54 13.35
CA ASN A 393 26.72 -0.67 14.27
C ASN A 393 25.72 0.16 15.11
N GLY A 394 25.96 0.30 16.41
CA GLY A 394 25.03 0.99 17.33
C GLY A 394 23.77 0.19 17.70
N VAL A 395 23.52 -0.95 17.04
CA VAL A 395 22.35 -1.81 17.28
C VAL A 395 22.75 -3.20 17.75
N LEU A 396 23.59 -3.90 16.99
CA LEU A 396 24.07 -5.25 17.29
C LEU A 396 25.47 -5.26 17.89
N SER A 397 26.31 -4.32 17.48
CA SER A 397 27.70 -4.17 17.91
C SER A 397 28.02 -2.70 18.19
N TYR A 398 28.88 -2.44 19.17
CA TYR A 398 29.28 -1.10 19.62
C TYR A 398 30.79 -0.90 19.52
N ASN A 399 31.51 -1.87 18.98
CA ASN A 399 32.97 -1.85 18.91
C ASN A 399 33.41 -1.08 17.66
N LYS A 400 34.51 -0.33 17.81
CA LYS A 400 35.20 0.28 16.68
C LYS A 400 36.06 -0.75 15.94
N PHE A 401 36.43 -0.45 14.69
CA PHE A 401 37.49 -1.19 14.02
C PHE A 401 38.83 -1.01 14.76
N TRP A 402 39.71 -2.03 14.70
CA TRP A 402 40.96 -2.09 15.48
C TRP A 402 40.76 -1.93 17.00
N ASN A 403 39.64 -2.42 17.54
CA ASN A 403 39.30 -2.25 18.96
C ASN A 403 40.44 -2.65 19.92
N SER A 404 41.25 -3.66 19.57
CA SER A 404 42.37 -4.10 20.42
C SER A 404 43.45 -3.03 20.62
N LEU A 405 43.59 -2.08 19.68
CA LEU A 405 44.53 -0.96 19.81
C LEU A 405 44.15 0.00 20.93
N SER A 406 42.93 -0.06 21.48
CA SER A 406 42.55 0.72 22.66
C SER A 406 43.26 0.28 23.95
N SER A 407 43.78 -0.95 23.99
CA SER A 407 44.57 -1.44 25.12
C SER A 407 45.98 -0.85 25.08
N LYS A 408 46.41 -0.27 26.20
CA LYS A 408 47.77 0.28 26.36
C LYS A 408 48.87 -0.78 26.19
N ASP A 409 48.54 -2.05 26.43
CA ASP A 409 49.47 -3.18 26.34
C ASP A 409 49.61 -3.70 24.89
N HIS A 410 48.80 -3.21 23.94
CA HIS A 410 48.87 -3.63 22.56
C HIS A 410 50.04 -2.95 21.83
N GLU A 411 50.87 -3.73 21.12
CA GLU A 411 52.09 -3.23 20.43
C GLU A 411 51.82 -2.04 19.49
N LEU A 412 50.63 -2.01 18.88
CA LEU A 412 50.21 -0.95 17.95
C LEU A 412 49.38 0.17 18.60
N HIS A 413 49.24 0.21 19.94
CA HIS A 413 48.41 1.20 20.66
C HIS A 413 48.73 2.65 20.26
N LYS A 414 50.02 2.97 20.14
CA LYS A 414 50.50 4.31 19.76
C LYS A 414 49.95 4.83 18.42
N PHE A 415 49.48 3.94 17.54
CA PHE A 415 48.94 4.28 16.24
C PHE A 415 47.42 4.44 16.23
N GLN A 416 46.72 4.13 17.33
CA GLN A 416 45.25 4.17 17.38
C GLN A 416 44.69 5.52 16.94
N THR A 417 45.14 6.60 17.60
CA THR A 417 44.68 7.96 17.30
C THR A 417 45.00 8.35 15.86
N GLN A 418 46.20 8.00 15.36
CA GLN A 418 46.62 8.32 13.99
C GLN A 418 45.74 7.61 12.95
N ILE A 419 45.38 6.34 13.18
CA ILE A 419 44.45 5.61 12.31
C ILE A 419 43.06 6.25 12.36
N GLU A 420 42.57 6.59 13.55
CA GLU A 420 41.26 7.24 13.71
C GLU A 420 41.21 8.60 12.99
N GLU A 421 42.25 9.41 13.11
CA GLU A 421 42.36 10.72 12.47
C GLU A 421 42.45 10.60 10.95
N PHE A 422 43.33 9.73 10.45
CA PHE A 422 43.52 9.55 9.01
C PHE A 422 42.23 9.09 8.34
N LEU A 423 41.56 8.06 8.85
CA LEU A 423 40.38 7.47 8.19
C LEU A 423 39.09 8.24 8.44
N PHE A 424 38.83 8.65 9.69
CA PHE A 424 37.52 9.14 10.09
C PHE A 424 37.44 10.66 10.23
N LYS A 425 38.57 11.38 10.25
CA LYS A 425 38.60 12.84 10.22
C LYS A 425 39.05 13.38 8.86
N GLU A 426 40.24 13.00 8.42
CA GLU A 426 40.90 13.58 7.24
C GLU A 426 40.38 13.00 5.92
N ASN A 427 40.22 11.67 5.85
CA ASN A 427 39.94 10.97 4.60
C ASN A 427 38.58 10.24 4.57
N LYS A 428 37.52 10.90 5.04
CA LYS A 428 36.16 10.31 5.13
C LYS A 428 35.64 9.70 3.82
N GLN A 429 36.05 10.24 2.67
CA GLN A 429 35.65 9.70 1.37
C GLN A 429 36.17 8.27 1.13
N ILE A 430 37.34 7.93 1.66
CA ILE A 430 37.90 6.57 1.57
C ILE A 430 36.97 5.57 2.26
N ILE A 431 36.40 5.94 3.42
CA ILE A 431 35.44 5.11 4.16
C ILE A 431 34.16 4.92 3.35
N ILE A 432 33.62 5.99 2.75
CA ILE A 432 32.44 5.91 1.88
C ILE A 432 32.71 4.97 0.70
N ASP A 433 33.84 5.13 0.03
CA ASP A 433 34.26 4.34 -1.12
C ASP A 433 34.51 2.87 -0.75
N TRP A 434 35.06 2.61 0.42
CA TRP A 434 35.23 1.26 0.95
C TRP A 434 33.86 0.61 1.23
N MET A 435 32.90 1.32 1.82
CA MET A 435 31.56 0.77 2.12
C MET A 435 30.72 0.44 0.88
N ILE A 436 31.06 0.98 -0.29
CA ILE A 436 30.44 0.60 -1.58
C ILE A 436 31.38 -0.28 -2.41
N GLY A 437 32.46 -0.75 -1.80
CA GLY A 437 33.42 -1.72 -2.33
C GLY A 437 34.22 -1.27 -3.54
N LYS A 438 34.71 -0.02 -3.51
CA LYS A 438 35.81 0.44 -4.35
C LYS A 438 37.19 0.04 -3.80
N TYR A 439 37.29 -0.19 -2.50
CA TYR A 439 38.51 -0.67 -1.82
C TYR A 439 38.24 -1.99 -1.13
N THR A 440 39.28 -2.80 -0.93
CA THR A 440 39.26 -3.98 -0.06
C THR A 440 39.86 -3.65 1.31
N SER A 441 39.65 -4.54 2.29
CA SER A 441 40.32 -4.45 3.59
C SER A 441 41.85 -4.36 3.46
N GLU A 442 42.44 -5.07 2.49
CA GLU A 442 43.87 -5.05 2.20
C GLU A 442 44.31 -3.68 1.71
N ASP A 443 43.60 -3.08 0.74
CA ASP A 443 43.94 -1.78 0.17
C ASP A 443 43.99 -0.71 1.26
N ILE A 444 42.97 -0.69 2.13
CA ILE A 444 42.88 0.26 3.24
C ILE A 444 44.02 0.07 4.24
N ASN A 445 44.32 -1.18 4.59
CA ASN A 445 45.42 -1.47 5.51
C ASN A 445 46.80 -1.17 4.88
N GLN A 446 46.96 -1.32 3.56
CA GLN A 446 48.18 -0.90 2.85
C GLN A 446 48.33 0.62 2.83
N MET A 447 47.25 1.35 2.57
CA MET A 447 47.25 2.82 2.63
C MET A 447 47.63 3.31 4.02
N LEU A 448 47.03 2.75 5.08
CA LEU A 448 47.40 3.08 6.46
C LEU A 448 48.85 2.74 6.77
N ALA A 449 49.30 1.53 6.41
CA ALA A 449 50.66 1.09 6.64
C ALA A 449 51.70 2.03 5.99
N LYS A 450 51.43 2.48 4.76
CA LYS A 450 52.30 3.42 4.04
C LYS A 450 52.28 4.81 4.64
N ASN A 451 51.11 5.39 4.89
CA ASN A 451 50.98 6.78 5.34
C ASN A 451 51.41 6.99 6.79
N LEU A 452 51.22 5.98 7.66
CA LEU A 452 51.54 6.05 9.08
C LEU A 452 52.82 5.29 9.46
N ASN A 453 53.52 4.74 8.46
CA ASN A 453 54.73 3.94 8.62
C ASN A 453 54.54 2.75 9.61
N ILE A 454 53.42 2.04 9.48
CA ILE A 454 53.07 0.87 10.32
C ILE A 454 53.39 -0.41 9.54
N PRO A 455 53.99 -1.45 10.14
CA PRO A 455 54.20 -2.72 9.47
C PRO A 455 52.87 -3.36 8.99
N PHE A 456 52.64 -3.38 7.67
CA PHE A 456 51.39 -3.86 7.05
C PHE A 456 50.94 -5.24 7.57
N LYS A 457 51.85 -6.21 7.61
CA LYS A 457 51.55 -7.59 8.06
C LYS A 457 50.99 -7.61 9.49
N LYS A 458 51.52 -6.77 10.40
CA LYS A 458 51.03 -6.67 11.78
C LYS A 458 49.67 -6.00 11.81
N LEU A 459 49.54 -4.82 11.17
CA LEU A 459 48.31 -4.05 11.14
C LEU A 459 47.13 -4.84 10.56
N TYR A 460 47.33 -5.47 9.40
CA TYR A 460 46.30 -6.26 8.73
C TYR A 460 45.95 -7.53 9.51
N LYS A 461 46.92 -8.20 10.15
CA LYS A 461 46.66 -9.34 11.04
C LYS A 461 45.80 -8.93 12.23
N THR A 462 46.13 -7.81 12.88
CA THR A 462 45.35 -7.26 14.00
C THR A 462 43.94 -6.89 13.54
N PHE A 463 43.79 -6.17 12.42
CA PHE A 463 42.50 -5.82 11.84
C PHE A 463 41.59 -7.04 11.64
N ARG A 464 42.13 -8.09 11.00
CA ARG A 464 41.38 -9.34 10.75
C ARG A 464 40.96 -10.02 12.04
N ASN A 465 41.87 -10.10 13.01
CA ASN A 465 41.59 -10.71 14.31
C ASN A 465 40.47 -9.95 15.04
N ASP A 466 40.54 -8.62 15.05
CA ASP A 466 39.55 -7.78 15.73
C ASP A 466 38.18 -7.86 15.07
N CYS A 467 38.12 -7.83 13.73
CA CYS A 467 36.86 -8.04 13.01
C CYS A 467 36.26 -9.43 13.29
N SER A 468 37.10 -10.47 13.37
CA SER A 468 36.64 -11.84 13.66
C SER A 468 36.15 -12.04 15.09
N LYS A 469 36.53 -11.15 16.02
CA LYS A 469 36.21 -11.20 17.45
C LYS A 469 35.36 -10.01 17.89
N ILE A 470 34.72 -9.32 16.94
CA ILE A 470 33.89 -8.17 17.25
C ILE A 470 32.76 -8.61 18.19
N ASP A 471 32.52 -7.84 19.25
CA ASP A 471 31.44 -8.12 20.18
C ASP A 471 30.08 -7.86 19.52
N ILE A 472 29.17 -8.82 19.66
CA ILE A 472 27.83 -8.78 19.06
C ILE A 472 26.84 -9.31 20.09
N SER A 473 25.78 -8.54 20.35
CA SER A 473 24.75 -8.90 21.33
C SER A 473 24.03 -10.21 20.94
N GLU A 474 24.40 -11.31 21.59
CA GLU A 474 23.67 -12.58 21.44
C GLU A 474 22.21 -12.45 21.88
N LYS A 475 21.93 -11.59 22.86
CA LYS A 475 20.57 -11.33 23.36
C LYS A 475 19.69 -10.76 22.25
N ILE A 476 20.19 -9.79 21.47
CA ILE A 476 19.45 -9.23 20.34
C ILE A 476 19.32 -10.28 19.23
N LEU A 477 20.39 -11.02 18.90
CA LEU A 477 20.35 -12.05 17.86
C LEU A 477 19.31 -13.14 18.15
N ILE A 478 19.21 -13.61 19.40
CA ILE A 478 18.18 -14.57 19.82
C ILE A 478 16.77 -13.99 19.61
N LYS A 479 16.56 -12.70 19.88
CA LYS A 479 15.27 -12.04 19.71
C LYS A 479 14.95 -11.78 18.23
N ALA A 480 15.91 -11.36 17.42
CA ALA A 480 15.79 -11.27 15.97
C ALA A 480 15.40 -12.62 15.35
N GLY A 481 16.05 -13.70 15.77
CA GLY A 481 15.69 -15.06 15.39
C GLY A 481 14.25 -15.44 15.75
N LYS A 482 13.75 -15.02 16.93
CA LYS A 482 12.34 -15.22 17.33
C LYS A 482 11.37 -14.40 16.47
N LEU A 483 11.76 -13.19 16.05
CA LEU A 483 10.94 -12.34 15.18
C LEU A 483 10.72 -12.95 13.80
N LYS A 484 11.62 -13.81 13.30
CA LYS A 484 11.45 -14.54 12.03
C LYS A 484 10.16 -15.37 11.98
N LYS A 485 9.54 -15.69 13.12
CA LYS A 485 8.21 -16.34 13.14
C LYS A 485 7.09 -15.44 12.60
N TYR A 486 7.21 -14.12 12.74
CA TYR A 486 6.16 -13.12 12.47
C TYR A 486 6.52 -12.13 11.35
N TYR A 487 7.81 -11.84 11.21
CA TYR A 487 8.36 -10.88 10.25
C TYR A 487 9.36 -11.57 9.31
N LYS A 488 9.65 -10.94 8.17
CA LYS A 488 10.94 -11.12 7.50
C LYS A 488 11.95 -10.24 8.22
N VAL A 489 13.09 -10.80 8.63
CA VAL A 489 14.06 -10.08 9.45
C VAL A 489 15.33 -9.88 8.63
N ILE A 490 15.68 -8.63 8.35
CA ILE A 490 16.81 -8.26 7.49
C ILE A 490 17.83 -7.46 8.29
N LEU A 491 19.10 -7.83 8.19
CA LEU A 491 20.20 -6.99 8.62
C LEU A 491 20.58 -6.07 7.45
N ALA A 492 20.29 -4.78 7.58
CA ALA A 492 20.63 -3.75 6.59
C ALA A 492 21.79 -2.90 7.14
N THR A 493 23.00 -3.14 6.65
CA THR A 493 24.22 -2.52 7.20
C THR A 493 25.00 -1.77 6.14
N ASP A 494 25.37 -0.53 6.46
CA ASP A 494 26.36 0.23 5.70
C ASP A 494 27.75 -0.15 6.24
N ASN A 495 28.41 -1.12 5.61
CA ASN A 495 29.62 -1.76 6.13
C ASN A 495 30.63 -2.13 5.02
N MET A 496 31.78 -2.65 5.44
CA MET A 496 32.92 -2.98 4.58
C MET A 496 32.95 -4.47 4.20
N ASP A 497 33.88 -4.90 3.35
CA ASP A 497 34.11 -6.32 3.06
C ASP A 497 34.53 -7.14 4.28
N SER A 498 35.18 -6.49 5.25
CA SER A 498 35.59 -7.12 6.51
C SER A 498 34.41 -7.72 7.28
N PHE A 499 33.22 -7.12 7.15
CA PHE A 499 32.00 -7.65 7.75
C PHE A 499 31.69 -9.05 7.22
N ASP A 500 31.60 -9.26 5.91
CA ASP A 500 31.29 -10.58 5.36
C ASP A 500 32.45 -11.56 5.56
N ARG A 501 33.68 -11.11 5.28
CA ARG A 501 34.87 -11.96 5.22
C ARG A 501 35.35 -12.43 6.59
N PHE A 502 35.24 -11.59 7.61
CA PHE A 502 35.80 -11.85 8.92
C PHE A 502 34.74 -11.88 10.03
N THR A 503 33.79 -10.95 10.05
CA THR A 503 32.76 -10.91 11.11
C THR A 503 31.71 -12.01 10.92
N LEU A 504 30.96 -11.97 9.82
CA LEU A 504 29.87 -12.89 9.52
C LEU A 504 30.36 -14.33 9.37
N LYS A 505 31.51 -14.52 8.72
CA LYS A 505 32.13 -15.85 8.55
C LYS A 505 32.42 -16.55 9.88
N ASN A 506 32.77 -15.79 10.92
CA ASN A 506 33.12 -16.34 12.24
C ASN A 506 31.95 -16.34 13.24
N ASN A 507 30.80 -15.74 12.91
CA ASN A 507 29.64 -15.70 13.80
C ASN A 507 28.42 -16.41 13.19
N LYS A 508 28.26 -17.70 13.53
CA LYS A 508 27.12 -18.53 13.08
C LYS A 508 25.78 -18.03 13.59
N LEU A 509 25.73 -17.50 14.82
CA LEU A 509 24.48 -17.00 15.42
C LEU A 509 23.98 -15.78 14.65
N LEU A 510 24.88 -14.84 14.31
CA LEU A 510 24.59 -13.69 13.46
C LEU A 510 24.01 -14.12 12.13
N LYS A 511 24.67 -15.07 11.45
CA LYS A 511 24.22 -15.59 10.15
C LYS A 511 22.80 -16.19 10.21
N ASN A 512 22.48 -16.88 11.29
CA ASN A 512 21.19 -17.57 11.44
C ASN A 512 20.05 -16.68 11.94
N ALA A 513 20.37 -15.57 12.61
CA ALA A 513 19.40 -14.65 13.22
C ALA A 513 18.55 -13.88 12.19
N PHE A 514 19.01 -13.77 10.95
CA PHE A 514 18.36 -13.01 9.89
C PHE A 514 17.87 -13.92 8.75
N ASP A 515 16.85 -13.48 8.01
CA ASP A 515 16.46 -14.09 6.73
C ASP A 515 17.39 -13.63 5.60
N TYR A 516 17.81 -12.36 5.65
CA TYR A 516 18.72 -11.74 4.69
C TYR A 516 19.72 -10.82 5.41
N ILE A 517 20.91 -10.70 4.85
CA ILE A 517 21.97 -9.80 5.32
C ILE A 517 22.43 -8.99 4.11
N ASP A 518 22.08 -7.71 4.13
CA ASP A 518 22.38 -6.75 3.09
C ASP A 518 23.49 -5.82 3.58
N ASN A 519 24.71 -6.07 3.09
CA ASN A 519 25.85 -5.21 3.32
C ASN A 519 26.06 -4.27 2.12
N SER A 520 26.14 -2.96 2.36
CA SER A 520 26.39 -1.93 1.34
C SER A 520 27.59 -2.26 0.45
N TYR A 521 28.61 -2.93 0.99
CA TYR A 521 29.79 -3.35 0.23
C TYR A 521 29.42 -4.24 -0.97
N ASN A 522 28.50 -5.18 -0.76
CA ASN A 522 28.10 -6.16 -1.76
C ASN A 522 27.06 -5.58 -2.71
N ILE A 523 26.09 -4.83 -2.17
CA ILE A 523 24.97 -4.28 -2.94
C ILE A 523 25.29 -2.93 -3.60
N LYS A 524 26.48 -2.37 -3.33
CA LYS A 524 27.02 -1.13 -3.93
C LYS A 524 26.15 0.11 -3.70
N THR A 525 25.40 0.14 -2.61
CA THR A 525 24.52 1.25 -2.26
C THR A 525 24.31 1.37 -0.76
N PHE A 526 24.04 2.59 -0.28
CA PHE A 526 23.74 2.86 1.12
C PHE A 526 22.25 2.77 1.41
N LYS A 527 21.90 2.56 2.68
CA LYS A 527 20.51 2.69 3.17
C LYS A 527 19.86 4.02 2.77
N THR A 528 20.63 5.11 2.71
CA THR A 528 20.12 6.46 2.45
C THR A 528 20.25 6.91 0.99
N SER A 529 20.91 6.12 0.14
CA SER A 529 21.06 6.45 -1.28
C SER A 529 19.71 6.55 -1.98
N ASN A 530 19.59 7.47 -2.93
CA ASN A 530 18.39 7.69 -3.74
C ASN A 530 17.11 7.80 -2.89
N GLU A 531 17.16 8.60 -1.82
CA GLU A 531 16.08 8.78 -0.85
C GLU A 531 15.55 7.47 -0.23
N GLY A 532 16.44 6.49 0.00
CA GLY A 532 16.08 5.24 0.65
C GLY A 532 15.49 4.19 -0.29
N LYS A 533 15.88 4.25 -1.57
CA LYS A 533 15.46 3.28 -2.60
C LYS A 533 15.71 1.83 -2.17
N TYR A 534 16.82 1.55 -1.50
CA TYR A 534 17.15 0.23 -0.94
C TYR A 534 15.97 -0.37 -0.13
N PHE A 535 15.39 0.42 0.78
CA PHE A 535 14.27 -0.05 1.61
C PHE A 535 13.03 -0.35 0.77
N LEU A 536 12.71 0.53 -0.19
CA LEU A 536 11.56 0.33 -1.07
C LEU A 536 11.73 -0.90 -1.95
N ASP A 537 12.94 -1.15 -2.47
CA ASP A 537 13.24 -2.32 -3.29
C ASP A 537 13.04 -3.60 -2.49
N ARG A 538 13.57 -3.69 -1.26
CA ARG A 538 13.38 -4.87 -0.40
C ARG A 538 11.93 -5.08 0.01
N ILE A 539 11.22 -4.00 0.35
CA ILE A 539 9.78 -4.06 0.67
C ILE A 539 8.99 -4.57 -0.54
N PHE A 540 9.32 -4.07 -1.73
CA PHE A 540 8.70 -4.48 -2.98
C PHE A 540 8.97 -5.95 -3.31
N GLU A 541 10.24 -6.38 -3.29
CA GLU A 541 10.66 -7.75 -3.57
C GLU A 541 9.98 -8.78 -2.65
N MET A 542 9.68 -8.40 -1.41
CA MET A 542 9.04 -9.29 -0.44
C MET A 542 7.51 -9.14 -0.39
N ASN A 543 6.93 -8.28 -1.24
CA ASN A 543 5.50 -7.96 -1.24
C ASN A 543 4.99 -7.55 0.16
N ALA A 544 5.80 -6.75 0.87
CA ALA A 544 5.49 -6.22 2.18
C ALA A 544 4.81 -4.85 2.08
N VAL A 545 4.12 -4.42 3.14
CA VAL A 545 3.47 -3.10 3.19
C VAL A 545 4.36 -2.15 3.99
N THR A 546 4.80 -1.05 3.38
CA THR A 546 5.74 -0.11 4.00
C THR A 546 5.28 0.38 5.37
N SER A 547 3.99 0.71 5.54
CA SER A 547 3.42 1.15 6.82
C SER A 547 3.41 0.11 7.95
N ASN A 548 3.68 -1.14 7.62
CA ASN A 548 3.82 -2.24 8.59
C ASN A 548 5.27 -2.73 8.71
N CYS A 549 6.21 -2.14 7.95
CA CYS A 549 7.63 -2.45 8.05
C CYS A 549 8.29 -1.57 9.11
N ILE A 550 9.33 -2.11 9.74
CA ILE A 550 9.97 -1.54 10.91
C ILE A 550 11.47 -1.40 10.64
N LEU A 551 12.06 -0.27 11.01
CA LEU A 551 13.50 -0.05 11.06
C LEU A 551 13.94 0.13 12.52
N ILE A 552 15.00 -0.57 12.93
CA ILE A 552 15.69 -0.40 14.20
C ILE A 552 17.14 0.01 13.88
N ASP A 553 17.46 1.28 14.13
CA ASP A 553 18.68 1.91 13.64
C ASP A 553 19.09 3.05 14.60
N ASP A 554 20.39 3.20 14.89
CA ASP A 554 20.89 4.23 15.80
C ASP A 554 21.02 5.61 15.12
N SER A 555 21.02 5.66 13.79
CA SER A 555 21.04 6.89 13.02
C SER A 555 19.65 7.52 12.95
N LYS A 556 19.54 8.71 13.54
CA LYS A 556 18.34 9.55 13.45
C LYS A 556 17.98 9.85 11.99
N ARG A 557 18.97 10.09 11.13
CA ARG A 557 18.79 10.35 9.69
C ARG A 557 18.14 9.16 8.99
N ASN A 558 18.60 7.94 9.26
CA ASN A 558 18.03 6.72 8.67
C ASN A 558 16.59 6.53 9.12
N CYS A 559 16.33 6.73 10.41
CA CYS A 559 14.99 6.62 10.99
C CYS A 559 14.01 7.66 10.41
N GLU A 560 14.42 8.92 10.27
CA GLU A 560 13.61 9.99 9.68
C GLU A 560 13.32 9.72 8.20
N LEU A 561 14.31 9.27 7.44
CA LEU A 561 14.14 8.86 6.05
C LEU A 561 13.13 7.72 5.92
N PHE A 562 13.28 6.66 6.72
CA PHE A 562 12.36 5.52 6.68
C PHE A 562 10.93 5.89 7.08
N LYS A 563 10.77 6.83 8.04
CA LYS A 563 9.47 7.43 8.37
C LYS A 563 8.89 8.23 7.21
N LYS A 564 9.71 9.00 6.46
CA LYS A 564 9.29 9.73 5.24
C LYS A 564 8.78 8.76 4.16
N LEU A 565 9.38 7.58 4.05
CA LEU A 565 8.92 6.50 3.16
C LEU A 565 7.59 5.86 3.61
N GLY A 566 7.09 6.19 4.80
CA GLY A 566 5.84 5.68 5.36
C GLY A 566 6.02 4.49 6.30
N GLY A 567 7.25 4.12 6.66
CA GLY A 567 7.54 3.03 7.59
C GLY A 567 7.60 3.45 9.06
N ILE A 568 7.69 2.47 9.96
CA ILE A 568 7.88 2.70 11.40
C ILE A 568 9.37 2.61 11.70
N ALA A 569 9.95 3.61 12.37
CA ALA A 569 11.37 3.55 12.77
C ALA A 569 11.57 3.84 14.25
N PHE A 570 12.39 3.02 14.89
CA PHE A 570 12.87 3.18 16.26
C PHE A 570 14.33 3.62 16.22
N ASN A 571 14.57 4.86 16.63
CA ASN A 571 15.92 5.38 16.79
C ASN A 571 16.44 4.97 18.15
N VAL A 572 17.41 4.06 18.18
CA VAL A 572 17.88 3.40 19.42
C VAL A 572 19.23 3.94 19.87
N THR A 573 19.49 3.87 21.17
CA THR A 573 20.74 4.37 21.78
C THR A 573 21.58 3.29 22.45
N GLY A 574 21.09 2.05 22.52
CA GLY A 574 21.83 0.95 23.13
C GLY A 574 21.06 -0.37 23.22
N GLU A 575 21.75 -1.42 23.68
CA GLU A 575 21.29 -2.82 23.64
C GLU A 575 19.93 -3.00 24.34
N SER A 576 19.77 -2.37 25.51
CA SER A 576 18.55 -2.52 26.33
C SER A 576 17.29 -2.03 25.62
N GLU A 577 17.41 -0.98 24.80
CA GLU A 577 16.31 -0.40 24.04
C GLU A 577 15.92 -1.30 22.88
N VAL A 578 16.91 -1.83 22.14
CA VAL A 578 16.69 -2.82 21.07
C VAL A 578 15.98 -4.06 21.62
N ILE A 579 16.41 -4.57 22.78
CA ILE A 579 15.77 -5.72 23.44
C ILE A 579 14.31 -5.38 23.82
N LYS A 580 14.05 -4.19 24.37
CA LYS A 580 12.68 -3.74 24.69
C LYS A 580 11.79 -3.69 23.45
N ILE A 581 12.29 -3.13 22.34
CA ILE A 581 11.57 -3.08 21.07
C ILE A 581 11.31 -4.49 20.54
N CYS A 582 12.31 -5.36 20.51
CA CYS A 582 12.12 -6.75 20.07
C CYS A 582 11.09 -7.49 20.93
N ASN A 583 11.13 -7.31 22.26
CA ASN A 583 10.13 -7.87 23.17
C ASN A 583 8.74 -7.31 22.90
N TYR A 584 8.62 -6.00 22.66
CA TYR A 584 7.37 -5.36 22.27
C TYR A 584 6.81 -5.97 20.98
N LEU A 585 7.64 -6.14 19.95
CA LEU A 585 7.24 -6.73 18.67
C LEU A 585 6.85 -8.21 18.79
N ILE A 586 7.62 -9.00 19.55
CA ILE A 586 7.27 -10.39 19.84
C ILE A 586 5.96 -10.44 20.62
N LYS A 587 5.82 -9.66 21.70
CA LYS A 587 4.60 -9.61 22.51
C LYS A 587 3.39 -9.26 21.66
N ARG A 588 3.48 -8.19 20.87
CA ARG A 588 2.46 -7.75 19.92
C ARG A 588 2.06 -8.84 18.92
N SER A 589 3.01 -9.71 18.54
CA SER A 589 2.77 -10.80 17.59
C SER A 589 2.35 -12.12 18.25
N THR A 590 2.59 -12.29 19.55
CA THR A 590 2.25 -13.48 20.35
C THR A 590 0.95 -13.34 21.15
N SER A 591 0.54 -12.11 21.47
CA SER A 591 -0.74 -11.83 22.10
C SER A 591 -1.81 -12.41 21.18
N LYS A 592 -2.42 -13.50 21.65
CA LYS A 592 -3.28 -14.45 20.95
C LYS A 592 -4.65 -13.84 20.60
N TRP A 593 -4.62 -12.66 20.01
CA TRP A 593 -5.73 -12.03 19.33
C TRP A 593 -5.21 -11.70 17.93
N GLU A 594 -5.83 -12.32 16.93
CA GLU A 594 -5.60 -12.14 15.48
C GLU A 594 -4.34 -12.91 14.96
N TRP A 595 -4.35 -13.68 13.87
CA TRP A 595 -5.01 -13.50 12.59
C TRP A 595 -5.21 -14.89 11.91
N GLN A 596 -6.34 -15.55 12.16
CA GLN A 596 -7.02 -16.34 11.13
C GLN A 596 -8.14 -15.43 10.63
N TYR A 597 -7.86 -14.72 9.56
CA TYR A 597 -8.89 -14.23 8.65
C TYR A 597 -8.42 -14.65 7.29
#